data_AF-A0A4Q3RYA2-F1
#
_entry.id   AF-A0A4Q3RYA2-F1
#
_cell.length_a   1.000
_cell.length_b   1.000
_cell.length_c   1.000
_cell.angle_alpha   90.00
_cell.angle_beta   90.00
_cell.angle_gamma   90.00
#
_symmetry.space_group_name_H-M   'P 1'
#
loop_
_entity.id
_entity.type
_entity.pdbx_description
1 polymer ?
#
loop_
_entity_poly.entity_id
_entity_poly.type
_entity_poly.pdbx_seq_one_letter_code
_entity_poly.pdbx_strand_id
1 'polypeptide(L)'
;PTGTRCFTISKKGEKGIVVKMETEIEGLTIHYSFDNSFPDKFYPAYTAPVDVPKDAATMKVITYRDGKPIGRLMVMPREEMNKRAGIR
;
A
#
# COMPACT_ATOMS: atom_id res chain seq x y z
N PRO A 1 -10.86 7.24 -12.34
CA PRO A 1 -10.26 7.63 -11.03
C PRO A 1 -10.17 6.40 -10.09
N THR A 2 -8.96 5.89 -9.81
CA THR A 2 -8.73 4.63 -9.09
C THR A 2 -8.66 4.75 -7.56
N GLY A 3 -9.04 5.90 -6.99
CA GLY A 3 -9.19 6.13 -5.54
C GLY A 3 -7.87 6.33 -4.78
N THR A 4 -6.84 5.55 -5.10
CA THR A 4 -5.47 5.71 -4.58
C THR A 4 -4.54 6.05 -5.73
N ARG A 5 -3.73 7.10 -5.56
CA ARG A 5 -2.73 7.47 -6.56
C ARG A 5 -1.35 7.69 -5.94
N CYS A 6 -1.28 8.15 -4.70
CA CYS A 6 -0.01 8.50 -4.08
C CYS A 6 0.50 7.35 -3.22
N PHE A 7 1.60 6.74 -3.67
CA PHE A 7 2.46 5.90 -2.86
C PHE A 7 3.81 6.58 -2.76
N THR A 8 4.15 7.07 -1.57
CA THR A 8 5.49 7.56 -1.29
C THR A 8 6.24 6.45 -0.57
N ILE A 9 7.30 5.94 -1.20
CA ILE A 9 8.17 4.94 -0.59
C ILE A 9 9.47 5.62 -0.20
N SER A 10 9.87 5.49 1.06
CA SER A 10 11.11 6.05 1.59
C SER A 10 11.95 4.99 2.30
N LYS A 11 13.27 5.23 2.40
CA LYS A 11 14.19 4.34 3.13
C LYS A 11 13.98 4.47 4.63
N LYS A 12 14.13 3.34 5.33
CA LYS A 12 14.21 3.24 6.79
C LYS A 12 15.43 2.40 7.16
N GLY A 13 16.52 3.07 7.57
CA GLY A 13 17.82 2.42 7.77
C GLY A 13 18.45 1.91 6.47
N GLU A 14 19.34 0.92 6.56
CA GLU A 14 20.13 0.46 5.40
C GLU A 14 19.30 -0.29 4.34
N LYS A 15 18.34 -1.12 4.77
CA LYS A 15 17.56 -2.01 3.88
C LYS A 15 16.05 -2.02 4.14
N GLY A 16 15.58 -1.22 5.10
CA GLY A 16 14.16 -1.07 5.36
C GLY A 16 13.52 -0.04 4.44
N ILE A 17 12.23 -0.20 4.18
CA ILE A 17 11.42 0.79 3.48
C ILE A 17 10.11 1.02 4.21
N VAL A 18 9.61 2.24 4.11
CA VAL A 18 8.31 2.66 4.65
C VAL A 18 7.43 3.09 3.48
N VAL A 19 6.17 2.71 3.53
CA VAL A 19 5.15 3.15 2.57
C VAL A 19 4.19 4.14 3.23
N LYS A 20 4.06 5.31 2.62
CA LYS A 20 2.98 6.26 2.85
C LYS A 20 1.98 6.17 1.71
N MET A 21 0.69 6.11 2.04
CA MET A 21 -0.40 5.99 1.07
C MET A 21 -1.36 7.15 1.24
N GLU A 22 -1.80 7.74 0.13
CA GLU A 22 -2.82 8.80 0.15
C GLU A 22 -3.86 8.57 -0.95
N THR A 23 -5.08 8.99 -0.66
CA THR A 23 -6.20 8.98 -1.60
C THR A 23 -6.42 10.38 -2.15
N GLU A 24 -6.76 10.48 -3.43
CA GLU A 24 -7.13 11.78 -4.03
C GLU A 24 -8.58 12.16 -3.70
N ILE A 25 -9.37 11.19 -3.23
CA ILE A 25 -10.78 11.36 -2.94
C ILE A 25 -10.95 11.17 -1.44
N GLU A 26 -11.55 12.16 -0.80
CA GLU A 26 -11.86 12.10 0.62
C GLU A 26 -12.88 10.97 0.93
N GLY A 27 -12.85 10.53 2.20
CA GLY A 27 -13.75 9.49 2.71
C GLY A 27 -13.46 8.08 2.19
N LEU A 28 -12.26 7.82 1.67
CA LEU A 28 -11.84 6.47 1.26
C LEU A 28 -11.01 5.81 2.35
N THR A 29 -11.34 4.54 2.63
CA THR A 29 -10.52 3.67 3.46
C THR A 29 -9.60 2.84 2.57
N ILE A 30 -8.31 2.83 2.86
CA ILE A 30 -7.35 1.98 2.17
C ILE A 30 -7.14 0.71 3.00
N HIS A 31 -7.34 -0.45 2.40
CA HIS A 31 -6.96 -1.75 2.97
C HIS A 31 -5.75 -2.31 2.22
N TYR A 32 -4.86 -2.98 2.95
CA TYR A 32 -3.62 -3.51 2.36
C TYR A 32 -3.24 -4.89 2.89
N SER A 33 -2.37 -5.58 2.15
CA SER A 33 -1.80 -6.88 2.48
C SER A 33 -0.33 -6.95 2.02
N PHE A 34 0.48 -7.68 2.78
CA PHE A 34 1.86 -8.07 2.44
C PHE A 34 2.05 -9.59 2.31
N ASP A 35 1.00 -10.38 2.57
CA ASP A 35 1.00 -11.85 2.63
C ASP A 35 0.55 -12.50 1.31
N ASN A 36 0.52 -11.74 0.21
CA ASN A 36 0.00 -12.12 -1.10
C ASN A 36 -1.51 -12.41 -1.16
N SER A 37 -2.27 -12.23 -0.08
CA SER A 37 -3.73 -12.33 -0.09
C SER A 37 -4.39 -11.13 -0.80
N PHE A 38 -5.64 -11.28 -1.22
CA PHE A 38 -6.43 -10.14 -1.70
C PHE A 38 -7.06 -9.43 -0.50
N PRO A 39 -6.66 -8.19 -0.18
CA PRO A 39 -7.22 -7.49 0.97
C PRO A 39 -8.70 -7.21 0.73
N ASP A 40 -9.53 -7.58 1.70
CA ASP A 40 -10.93 -7.15 1.78
C ASP A 40 -11.12 -6.10 2.88
N LYS A 41 -12.38 -5.77 3.20
CA LYS A 41 -12.72 -4.78 4.24
C LYS A 41 -12.31 -5.17 5.66
N PHE A 42 -11.91 -6.41 5.92
CA PHE A 42 -11.49 -6.91 7.21
C PHE A 42 -9.97 -6.92 7.38
N TYR A 43 -9.22 -6.64 6.31
CA TYR A 43 -7.77 -6.42 6.40
C TYR A 43 -7.44 -5.12 7.11
N PRO A 44 -6.19 -4.95 7.59
CA PRO A 44 -5.76 -3.70 8.21
C PRO A 44 -6.09 -2.48 7.34
N ALA A 45 -6.73 -1.49 7.95
CA ALA A 45 -6.94 -0.18 7.35
C ALA A 45 -5.69 0.68 7.55
N TYR A 46 -5.27 1.38 6.50
CA TYR A 46 -4.16 2.32 6.57
C TYR A 46 -4.54 3.55 7.39
N THR A 47 -3.79 3.82 8.45
CA THR A 47 -3.98 4.97 9.34
C THR A 47 -2.70 5.78 9.54
N ALA A 48 -1.54 5.19 9.27
CA ALA A 48 -0.22 5.79 9.39
C ALA A 48 0.77 5.08 8.45
N PRO A 49 1.92 5.71 8.11
CA PRO A 49 2.96 5.05 7.32
C PRO A 49 3.33 3.66 7.85
N VAL A 50 3.48 2.69 6.95
CA VAL A 50 3.65 1.28 7.30
C VAL A 50 5.04 0.81 6.93
N ASP A 51 5.70 0.09 7.85
CA ASP A 51 6.94 -0.62 7.55
C ASP A 51 6.65 -1.81 6.64
N VAL A 52 7.37 -1.92 5.53
CA VAL A 52 7.25 -3.10 4.66
C VAL A 52 8.07 -4.25 5.25
N PRO A 53 7.47 -5.42 5.53
CA PRO A 53 8.21 -6.59 5.99
C PRO A 53 9.35 -6.95 5.02
N LYS A 54 10.47 -7.46 5.56
CA LYS A 54 11.67 -7.74 4.75
C LYS A 54 11.43 -8.85 3.71
N ASP A 55 10.56 -9.79 4.04
CA ASP A 55 10.14 -10.96 3.28
C ASP A 55 8.88 -10.72 2.43
N ALA A 56 8.28 -9.53 2.50
CA ALA A 56 7.13 -9.19 1.67
C ALA A 56 7.52 -9.16 0.18
N ALA A 57 6.96 -10.08 -0.60
CA ALA A 57 7.15 -10.14 -2.05
C ALA A 57 6.36 -9.04 -2.78
N THR A 58 5.12 -8.81 -2.34
CA THR A 58 4.23 -7.80 -2.92
C THR A 58 3.47 -7.08 -1.82
N MET A 59 3.11 -5.82 -2.08
CA MET A 59 2.07 -5.12 -1.36
C MET A 59 0.83 -5.04 -2.25
N LYS A 60 -0.31 -5.48 -1.73
CA LYS A 60 -1.61 -5.37 -2.40
C LYS A 60 -2.46 -4.35 -1.68
N VAL A 61 -3.14 -3.48 -2.42
CA VAL A 61 -3.89 -2.35 -1.88
C VAL A 61 -5.20 -2.16 -2.62
N ILE A 62 -6.27 -1.86 -1.89
CA ILE A 62 -7.59 -1.58 -2.45
C ILE A 62 -8.28 -0.47 -1.62
N THR A 63 -9.12 0.32 -2.26
CA THR A 63 -9.92 1.35 -1.57
C THR A 63 -11.39 1.00 -1.49
N TYR A 64 -11.96 1.33 -0.34
CA TYR A 64 -13.35 1.14 0.01
C TYR A 64 -14.01 2.46 0.36
N ARG A 65 -15.30 2.55 0.06
CA ARG A 65 -16.22 3.58 0.57
C ARG A 65 -17.46 2.87 1.08
N ASP A 66 -17.88 3.17 2.29
CA ASP A 66 -19.07 2.58 2.93
C ASP A 66 -19.09 1.03 2.85
N GLY A 67 -17.93 0.41 3.05
CA GLY A 67 -17.76 -1.05 2.99
C GLY A 67 -17.84 -1.67 1.59
N LYS A 68 -17.95 -0.86 0.52
CA LYS A 68 -17.92 -1.32 -0.88
C LYS A 68 -16.58 -1.01 -1.54
N PRO A 69 -15.97 -1.97 -2.27
CA PRO A 69 -14.74 -1.71 -3.00
C PRO A 69 -15.04 -0.76 -4.16
N ILE A 70 -14.29 0.34 -4.25
CA ILE A 70 -14.45 1.31 -5.35
C ILE A 70 -13.15 1.53 -6.14
N GLY A 71 -12.01 1.20 -5.54
CA GLY A 71 -10.71 1.25 -6.20
C GLY A 71 -10.44 -0.01 -7.01
N ARG A 72 -9.45 0.09 -7.90
CA ARG A 72 -8.83 -1.11 -8.47
C ARG A 72 -7.86 -1.68 -7.45
N LEU A 73 -7.75 -3.01 -7.42
CA LEU A 73 -6.64 -3.66 -6.72
C LEU A 73 -5.33 -3.19 -7.35
N MET A 74 -4.46 -2.59 -6.54
CA MET A 74 -3.10 -2.25 -6.94
C MET A 74 -2.15 -3.26 -6.35
N VAL A 75 -1.17 -3.65 -7.15
CA VAL A 75 -0.11 -4.58 -6.78
C VAL A 75 1.21 -3.84 -6.92
N MET A 76 1.96 -3.74 -5.83
CA MET A 76 3.27 -3.11 -5.80
C MET A 76 4.32 -4.14 -5.41
N PRO A 77 5.04 -4.73 -6.39
CA PRO A 77 6.11 -5.67 -6.12
C PRO A 77 7.23 -5.04 -5.29
N ARG A 78 7.95 -5.86 -4.51
CA ARG A 78 9.08 -5.39 -3.69
C ARG A 78 10.15 -4.69 -4.50
N GLU A 79 10.44 -5.19 -5.70
CA GLU A 79 11.40 -4.58 -6.61
C GLU A 79 11.00 -3.14 -6.99
N GLU A 80 9.72 -2.91 -7.31
CA GLU A 80 9.19 -1.59 -7.62
C GLU A 80 9.26 -0.66 -6.40
N MET A 81 8.95 -1.17 -5.21
CA MET A 81 9.09 -0.39 -3.98
C MET A 81 10.55 0.02 -3.72
N ASN A 82 11.50 -0.89 -3.91
CA ASN A 82 12.93 -0.60 -3.78
C ASN A 82 13.38 0.47 -4.79
N LYS A 83 12.96 0.36 -6.06
CA LYS A 83 13.23 1.36 -7.10
C LYS A 83 12.73 2.74 -6.69
N ARG A 84 11.47 2.83 -6.21
CA ARG A 84 10.87 4.09 -5.73
C ARG A 84 11.58 4.66 -4.51
N ALA A 85 12.10 3.81 -3.63
CA ALA A 85 12.90 4.21 -2.48
C ALA A 85 14.35 4.60 -2.84
N GLY A 86 14.79 4.40 -4.09
CA GLY A 86 16.19 4.57 -4.48
C GLY A 86 17.13 3.53 -3.83
N ILE A 87 16.62 2.35 -3.49
CA ILE A 87 17.41 1.18 -3.10
C ILE A 87 17.75 0.42 -4.38
N ARG A 88 19.05 0.25 -4.64
CA ARG A 88 19.57 -0.54 -5.76
C ARG A 88 19.85 -1.96 -5.30
#